data_AF-A0AAV7IXJ7-F1
#
_entry.id   AF-A0AAV7IXJ7-F1
#
_cell.length_a   1.000
_cell.length_b   1.000
_cell.length_c   1.000
_cell.angle_alpha   90.00
_cell.angle_beta   90.00
_cell.angle_gamma   90.00
#
_symmetry.space_group_name_H-M   'P 1'
#
loop_
_entity.id
_entity.type
_entity.pdbx_description
1 polymer ?
#
loop_
_entity_poly.entity_id
_entity_poly.type
_entity_poly.pdbx_seq_one_letter_code
_entity_poly.pdbx_strand_id
1 'polypeptide(L)'
;MALFEDYLDIEALEDEISQVYVCGICEEICNSYLDHNCLKKYKNHHIDENHYCYPLLEDGVTIIRRALLENGREELITEKIYSVSKENNKTSGNFQIPNSKNKKVKTKAQFSVSPNKRLNDTEVELLINEVQKRVPLWNHHVPLKERNREAVSNLWKKVSMALKG
;
A
#
# COMPACT_ATOMS: atom_id res chain seq x y z
N MET A 1 54.73 10.71 -23.84
CA MET A 1 54.24 10.55 -22.45
C MET A 1 52.82 10.05 -22.58
N ALA A 2 52.67 8.73 -22.55
CA ALA A 2 51.41 8.02 -22.76
C ALA A 2 50.80 7.73 -21.39
N LEU A 3 49.72 8.44 -21.05
CA LEU A 3 48.78 8.21 -19.95
C LEU A 3 47.56 9.06 -20.39
N PHE A 4 46.38 8.55 -20.75
CA PHE A 4 45.50 7.64 -20.05
C PHE A 4 44.57 7.00 -21.09
N GLU A 5 44.84 5.76 -21.47
CA GLU A 5 43.83 4.86 -22.03
C GLU A 5 43.27 4.08 -20.84
N ASP A 6 42.24 4.62 -20.18
CA ASP A 6 41.42 3.90 -19.20
C ASP A 6 40.07 4.64 -19.12
N TYR A 7 39.42 4.81 -20.27
CA TYR A 7 37.98 5.07 -20.31
C TYR A 7 37.32 3.70 -20.42
N LEU A 8 37.29 3.01 -19.28
CA LEU A 8 36.67 1.70 -19.12
C LEU A 8 35.23 1.76 -19.63
N ASP A 9 34.90 0.81 -20.50
CA ASP A 9 33.60 0.56 -21.08
C ASP A 9 32.50 0.52 -20.00
N ILE A 10 31.73 1.60 -19.87
CA ILE A 10 30.46 1.64 -19.11
C ILE A 10 29.29 1.41 -20.09
N GLU A 11 29.51 0.66 -21.18
CA GLU A 11 28.48 0.34 -22.19
C GLU A 11 27.98 -1.12 -22.15
N ALA A 12 28.35 -1.91 -21.12
CA ALA A 12 28.03 -3.35 -21.09
C ALA A 12 27.29 -3.84 -19.83
N LEU A 13 26.56 -2.97 -19.13
CA LEU A 13 25.62 -3.36 -18.06
C LEU A 13 24.24 -2.75 -18.31
N GLU A 14 23.71 -2.94 -19.52
CA GLU A 14 22.26 -2.97 -19.69
C GLU A 14 21.78 -4.31 -19.13
N ASP A 15 21.66 -4.39 -17.80
CA ASP A 15 20.93 -5.47 -17.15
C ASP A 15 19.49 -5.45 -17.68
N GLU A 16 19.19 -6.41 -18.55
CA GLU A 16 17.87 -6.62 -19.13
C GLU A 16 16.87 -6.85 -17.99
N ILE A 17 16.10 -5.81 -17.64
CA ILE A 17 15.14 -5.88 -16.53
C ILE A 17 14.07 -6.92 -16.88
N SER A 18 14.19 -8.10 -16.30
CA SER A 18 13.24 -9.19 -16.52
C SER A 18 11.90 -8.90 -15.83
N GLN A 19 10.80 -9.03 -16.56
CA GLN A 19 9.45 -8.95 -16.01
C GLN A 19 9.22 -10.07 -14.97
N VAL A 20 8.72 -9.70 -13.79
CA VAL A 20 8.37 -10.64 -12.71
C VAL A 20 6.92 -10.43 -12.27
N TYR A 21 6.35 -11.43 -11.61
CA TYR A 21 5.00 -11.43 -11.04
C TYR A 21 5.05 -11.76 -9.55
N VAL A 22 3.99 -11.40 -8.81
CA VAL A 22 3.86 -11.72 -7.39
C VAL A 22 2.58 -12.50 -7.15
N CYS A 23 2.66 -13.64 -6.47
CA CYS A 23 1.46 -14.44 -6.18
C CYS A 23 0.59 -13.76 -5.12
N GLY A 24 -0.67 -13.45 -5.43
CA GLY A 24 -1.62 -12.86 -4.50
C GLY A 24 -2.08 -13.77 -3.34
N ILE A 25 -1.62 -15.04 -3.28
CA ILE A 25 -1.98 -16.00 -2.22
C ILE A 25 -0.83 -16.23 -1.23
N CYS A 26 0.39 -16.44 -1.72
CA CYS A 26 1.56 -16.72 -0.89
C CYS A 26 2.62 -15.62 -0.90
N GLU A 27 2.45 -14.59 -1.73
CA GLU A 27 3.36 -13.45 -1.87
C GLU A 27 4.75 -13.80 -2.41
N GLU A 28 4.93 -15.01 -2.97
CA GLU A 28 6.16 -15.40 -3.66
C GLU A 28 6.29 -14.68 -5.01
N ILE A 29 7.51 -14.23 -5.31
CA ILE A 29 7.89 -13.66 -6.60
C ILE A 29 8.15 -14.81 -7.59
N CYS A 30 7.60 -14.71 -8.79
CA CYS A 30 7.73 -15.73 -9.83
C CYS A 30 7.96 -15.14 -11.22
N ASN A 31 8.83 -15.79 -11.99
CA ASN A 31 9.12 -15.42 -13.39
C ASN A 31 8.00 -15.90 -14.34
N SER A 32 7.30 -16.98 -13.97
CA SER A 32 6.12 -17.51 -14.65
C SER A 32 5.04 -17.77 -13.61
N TYR A 33 3.84 -17.24 -13.83
CA TYR A 33 2.72 -17.36 -12.90
C TYR A 33 1.85 -18.61 -13.15
N LEU A 34 1.83 -19.13 -14.39
CA LEU A 34 0.94 -20.24 -14.78
C LEU A 34 1.27 -21.54 -14.04
N ASP A 35 2.56 -21.81 -13.83
CA ASP A 35 3.06 -23.03 -13.18
C ASP A 35 3.09 -22.92 -11.64
N HIS A 36 2.77 -21.75 -11.10
CA HIS A 36 2.86 -21.48 -9.68
C HIS A 36 1.86 -22.35 -8.90
N ASN A 37 2.29 -22.91 -7.77
CA ASN A 37 1.54 -23.91 -6.99
C ASN A 37 0.14 -23.44 -6.54
N CYS A 38 -0.01 -22.14 -6.28
CA CYS A 38 -1.29 -21.54 -5.90
C CYS A 38 -2.24 -21.31 -7.09
N LEU A 39 -1.73 -21.26 -8.33
CA LEU A 39 -2.48 -20.89 -9.53
C LEU A 39 -2.82 -22.09 -10.40
N LYS A 40 -1.93 -23.09 -10.49
CA LYS A 40 -2.08 -24.28 -11.34
C LYS A 40 -3.33 -25.14 -11.06
N LYS A 41 -3.95 -24.98 -9.89
CA LYS A 41 -5.19 -25.68 -9.50
C LYS A 41 -6.45 -25.03 -10.08
N TYR A 42 -6.31 -23.84 -10.66
CA TYR A 42 -7.41 -23.04 -11.17
C TYR A 42 -7.32 -22.93 -12.69
N LYS A 43 -8.47 -22.95 -13.34
CA LYS A 43 -8.58 -22.86 -14.81
C LYS A 43 -8.24 -21.48 -15.33
N ASN A 44 -8.66 -20.45 -14.60
CA ASN A 44 -8.54 -19.05 -14.97
C ASN A 44 -7.75 -18.28 -13.92
N HIS A 45 -7.13 -17.19 -14.36
CA HIS A 45 -6.29 -16.33 -13.53
C HIS A 45 -6.52 -14.86 -13.91
N HIS A 46 -6.29 -13.97 -12.96
CA HIS A 46 -6.32 -12.53 -13.16
C HIS A 46 -4.95 -11.94 -12.79
N ILE A 47 -4.49 -10.97 -13.57
CA ILE A 47 -3.27 -10.19 -13.29
C ILE A 47 -3.67 -8.73 -13.23
N ASP A 48 -3.28 -8.05 -12.15
CA ASP A 48 -3.52 -6.61 -12.00
C ASP A 48 -2.38 -5.76 -12.58
N GLU A 49 -2.55 -4.43 -12.52
CA GLU A 49 -1.58 -3.45 -13.01
C GLU A 49 -0.21 -3.53 -12.30
N ASN A 50 -0.19 -4.09 -11.09
CA ASN A 50 1.01 -4.22 -10.26
C ASN A 50 1.68 -5.59 -10.45
N HIS A 51 1.26 -6.37 -11.46
CA HIS A 51 1.75 -7.71 -11.75
C HIS A 51 1.52 -8.72 -10.63
N TYR A 52 0.54 -8.48 -9.76
CA TYR A 52 0.05 -9.52 -8.87
C TYR A 52 -0.85 -10.47 -9.64
N CYS A 53 -0.64 -11.76 -9.45
CA CYS A 53 -1.41 -12.83 -10.08
C CYS A 53 -2.32 -13.52 -9.06
N TYR A 54 -3.59 -13.69 -9.42
CA TYR A 54 -4.65 -14.23 -8.56
C TYR A 54 -5.41 -15.34 -9.28
N PRO A 55 -5.81 -16.42 -8.59
CA PRO A 55 -6.79 -17.34 -9.14
C PRO A 55 -8.13 -16.65 -9.40
N LEU A 56 -8.73 -16.92 -10.55
CA LEU A 56 -10.04 -16.43 -10.93
C LEU A 56 -11.06 -17.56 -10.86
N LEU A 57 -12.16 -17.32 -10.15
CA LEU A 57 -13.26 -18.28 -10.03
C LEU A 57 -14.05 -18.41 -11.35
N GLU A 58 -14.95 -19.39 -11.39
CA GLU A 58 -15.75 -19.71 -12.58
C GLU A 58 -16.71 -18.58 -13.00
N ASP A 59 -17.04 -17.66 -12.07
CA ASP A 59 -17.85 -16.49 -12.37
C ASP A 59 -17.11 -15.43 -13.20
N GLY A 60 -15.80 -15.59 -13.41
CA GLY A 60 -14.97 -14.72 -14.23
C GLY A 60 -14.73 -13.33 -13.65
N VAL A 61 -15.24 -13.04 -12.45
CA VAL A 61 -15.14 -11.73 -11.81
C VAL A 61 -14.69 -11.80 -10.36
N THR A 62 -14.59 -12.98 -9.74
CA THR A 62 -14.15 -13.11 -8.35
C THR A 62 -12.77 -13.74 -8.27
N ILE A 63 -11.82 -13.05 -7.63
CA ILE A 63 -10.47 -13.54 -7.36
C ILE A 63 -10.34 -14.09 -5.94
N ILE A 64 -9.33 -14.93 -5.71
CA ILE A 64 -8.87 -15.34 -4.37
C ILE A 64 -7.54 -14.67 -4.07
N ARG A 65 -7.41 -14.04 -2.89
CA ARG A 65 -6.15 -13.45 -2.44
C ARG A 65 -5.97 -13.52 -0.93
N ARG A 66 -4.73 -13.36 -0.46
CA ARG A 66 -4.40 -13.12 0.94
C ARG A 66 -4.75 -11.69 1.32
N ALA A 67 -5.36 -11.51 2.49
CA ALA A 67 -5.68 -10.20 3.04
C ALA A 67 -5.56 -10.19 4.56
N LEU A 68 -5.15 -9.03 5.10
CA LEU A 68 -5.20 -8.75 6.53
C LEU A 68 -6.61 -8.28 6.91
N LEU A 69 -7.28 -9.03 7.78
CA LEU A 69 -8.63 -8.70 8.27
C LEU A 69 -8.58 -7.70 9.44
N GLU A 70 -9.74 -7.13 9.80
CA GLU A 70 -9.89 -6.18 10.91
C GLU A 70 -9.43 -6.76 12.27
N ASN A 71 -9.56 -8.08 12.42
CA ASN A 71 -9.11 -8.81 13.60
C ASN A 71 -7.57 -8.98 13.66
N GLY A 72 -6.83 -8.46 12.68
CA GLY A 72 -5.38 -8.52 12.58
C GLY A 72 -4.83 -9.87 12.11
N ARG A 73 -5.66 -10.77 11.60
CA ARG A 73 -5.23 -12.06 11.03
C ARG A 73 -5.19 -12.01 9.51
N GLU A 74 -4.23 -12.72 8.93
CA GLU A 74 -4.17 -12.94 7.49
C GLU A 74 -4.98 -14.17 7.11
N GLU A 75 -5.91 -14.00 6.18
CA GLU A 75 -6.74 -15.08 5.65
C GLU A 75 -6.88 -14.96 4.13
N LEU A 76 -7.28 -16.07 3.49
CA LEU A 76 -7.65 -16.06 2.08
C LEU A 76 -9.09 -15.59 1.95
N ILE A 77 -9.29 -14.52 1.19
CA ILE A 77 -10.60 -13.94 0.91
C ILE A 77 -10.91 -14.01 -0.58
N THR A 78 -12.20 -13.93 -0.89
CA THR A 78 -12.70 -13.75 -2.25
C THR A 78 -13.10 -12.29 -2.47
N GLU A 79 -12.64 -11.69 -3.56
CA GLU A 79 -12.92 -10.29 -3.89
C GLU A 79 -13.34 -10.16 -5.36
N LYS A 80 -14.30 -9.28 -5.66
CA LYS A 80 -14.74 -9.05 -7.04
C LYS A 80 -13.83 -8.04 -7.74
N ILE A 81 -13.37 -8.38 -8.93
CA ILE A 81 -12.65 -7.49 -9.83
C ILE A 81 -13.68 -6.54 -10.45
N TYR A 82 -13.70 -5.28 -10.03
CA TYR A 82 -14.44 -4.25 -10.73
C TYR A 82 -13.58 -3.76 -11.88
N SER A 83 -13.89 -4.17 -13.12
CA SER A 83 -13.27 -3.60 -14.30
C SER A 83 -13.56 -2.10 -14.33
N VAL A 84 -12.52 -1.27 -14.27
CA VAL A 84 -12.60 0.18 -14.43
C VAL A 84 -12.94 0.48 -15.89
N SER A 85 -14.21 0.37 -16.27
CA SER A 85 -14.73 1.09 -17.43
C SER A 85 -14.74 2.56 -17.04
N LYS A 86 -13.87 3.35 -17.67
CA LYS A 86 -13.82 4.81 -17.58
C LYS A 86 -15.16 5.43 -18.00
N GLU A 87 -16.15 5.52 -17.11
CA GLU A 87 -17.20 6.53 -17.19
C GLU A 87 -17.58 7.02 -15.80
N ASN A 88 -17.63 8.35 -15.69
CA ASN A 88 -17.76 9.09 -14.46
C ASN A 88 -19.17 9.04 -13.85
N ASN A 89 -19.20 9.28 -12.54
CA ASN A 89 -20.30 9.78 -11.70
C ASN A 89 -21.22 8.78 -11.01
N LYS A 90 -21.03 8.75 -9.67
CA LYS A 90 -22.05 8.67 -8.61
C LYS A 90 -23.06 7.53 -8.74
N THR A 91 -22.98 6.57 -7.82
CA THR A 91 -23.96 6.45 -6.73
C THR A 91 -23.44 5.52 -5.63
N SER A 92 -23.58 6.03 -4.42
CA SER A 92 -23.48 5.37 -3.12
C SER A 92 -24.00 3.92 -3.08
N GLY A 93 -23.18 3.01 -2.56
CA GLY A 93 -23.60 1.71 -2.05
C GLY A 93 -23.38 1.67 -0.54
N ASN A 94 -24.47 1.77 0.20
CA ASN A 94 -24.55 1.89 1.66
C ASN A 94 -23.87 0.73 2.42
N PHE A 95 -22.93 1.05 3.31
CA PHE A 95 -22.70 0.22 4.50
C PHE A 95 -23.49 0.84 5.66
N GLN A 96 -24.61 0.20 6.00
CA GLN A 96 -25.38 0.52 7.20
C GLN A 96 -24.62 0.00 8.43
N ILE A 97 -24.18 0.94 9.27
CA ILE A 97 -23.58 0.68 10.58
C ILE A 97 -24.71 0.20 11.52
N PRO A 98 -24.57 -0.94 12.22
CA PRO A 98 -25.53 -1.31 13.26
C PRO A 98 -25.45 -0.33 14.43
N ASN A 99 -26.62 0.18 14.78
CA ASN A 99 -26.90 1.14 15.83
C ASN A 99 -26.52 0.55 17.21
N SER A 100 -25.39 0.97 17.79
CA SER A 100 -25.02 0.61 19.16
C SER A 100 -25.18 1.84 20.07
N LYS A 101 -26.29 1.87 20.80
CA LYS A 101 -26.57 2.84 21.86
C LYS A 101 -25.49 2.68 22.93
N ASN A 102 -24.67 3.70 23.21
CA ASN A 102 -24.08 3.86 24.53
C ASN A 102 -23.67 5.30 24.89
N LYS A 103 -24.26 5.73 26.02
CA LYS A 103 -23.86 6.71 27.03
C LYS A 103 -22.90 7.85 26.66
N LYS A 104 -23.46 9.06 26.75
CA LYS A 104 -22.75 10.36 26.86
C LYS A 104 -21.78 10.35 28.05
N VAL A 105 -20.48 10.48 27.76
CA VAL A 105 -19.49 11.00 28.71
C VAL A 105 -19.08 12.37 28.20
N LYS A 106 -19.31 13.40 29.02
CA LYS A 106 -18.90 14.78 28.75
C LYS A 106 -17.45 14.95 29.18
N THR A 107 -16.56 15.24 28.23
CA THR A 107 -15.29 15.92 28.53
C THR A 107 -15.08 17.01 27.49
N LYS A 108 -15.06 18.27 27.97
CA LYS A 108 -14.75 19.47 27.20
C LYS A 108 -13.29 19.42 26.77
N ALA A 109 -13.03 19.45 25.47
CA ALA A 109 -11.79 19.97 24.92
C ALA A 109 -12.18 20.87 23.73
N GLN A 110 -11.96 22.16 23.91
CA GLN A 110 -12.15 23.18 22.89
C GLN A 110 -11.04 23.03 21.87
N PHE A 111 -11.35 22.66 20.63
CA PHE A 111 -10.67 23.13 19.42
C PHE A 111 -11.57 22.77 18.23
N SER A 112 -12.20 23.79 17.63
CA SER A 112 -13.03 23.63 16.45
C SER A 112 -12.14 23.54 15.20
N VAL A 113 -11.71 22.34 14.86
CA VAL A 113 -11.21 22.06 13.51
C VAL A 113 -12.37 21.46 12.73
N SER A 114 -12.86 22.19 11.74
CA SER A 114 -13.89 21.70 10.82
C SER A 114 -13.38 20.42 10.15
N PRO A 115 -14.11 19.28 10.18
CA PRO A 115 -13.60 17.97 9.75
C PRO A 115 -13.24 17.84 8.26
N ASN A 116 -13.38 18.91 7.47
CA ASN A 116 -13.29 18.91 6.01
C ASN A 116 -12.45 20.05 5.44
N LYS A 117 -11.57 20.69 6.23
CA LYS A 117 -10.64 21.67 5.65
C LYS A 117 -9.60 20.90 4.82
N ARG A 118 -9.65 21.06 3.50
CA ARG A 118 -8.56 20.64 2.61
C ARG A 118 -7.34 21.51 2.93
N LEU A 119 -6.17 20.88 3.05
CA LEU A 119 -4.92 21.61 3.20
C LEU A 119 -4.72 22.49 1.96
N ASN A 120 -4.26 23.72 2.16
CA ASN A 120 -3.77 24.55 1.07
C ASN A 120 -2.35 24.11 0.65
N ASP A 121 -1.90 24.53 -0.54
CA ASP A 121 -0.61 24.10 -1.09
C ASP A 121 0.56 24.41 -0.14
N THR A 122 0.53 25.56 0.53
CA THR A 122 1.54 25.93 1.55
C THR A 122 1.53 24.99 2.76
N GLU A 123 0.35 24.61 3.26
CA GLU A 123 0.18 23.66 4.36
C GLU A 123 0.68 22.26 3.95
N VAL A 124 0.46 21.84 2.70
CA VAL A 124 0.96 20.58 2.14
C VAL A 124 2.49 20.59 2.05
N GLU A 125 3.09 21.65 1.51
CA GLU A 125 4.55 21.78 1.40
C GLU A 125 5.22 21.78 2.78
N LEU A 126 4.62 22.45 3.78
CA LEU A 126 5.11 22.41 5.16
C LEU A 126 5.04 21.00 5.76
N LEU A 127 3.95 20.27 5.50
CA LEU A 127 3.78 18.89 5.94
C LEU A 127 4.82 17.95 5.31
N ILE A 128 5.02 18.04 3.99
CA ILE A 128 6.01 17.24 3.26
C ILE A 128 7.41 17.49 3.80
N ASN A 129 7.80 18.76 3.93
CA ASN A 129 9.11 19.15 4.46
C ASN A 129 9.34 18.61 5.88
N GLU A 130 8.31 18.63 6.73
CA GLU A 130 8.42 18.11 8.09
C GLU A 130 8.54 16.58 8.10
N VAL A 131 7.77 15.87 7.27
CA VAL A 131 7.88 14.40 7.14
C VAL A 131 9.27 13.99 6.63
N GLN A 132 9.81 14.68 5.63
CA GLN A 132 11.12 14.35 5.02
C GLN A 132 12.32 14.48 5.96
N LYS A 133 12.23 15.33 7.00
CA LYS A 133 13.30 15.45 8.02
C LYS A 133 13.49 14.20 8.87
N ARG A 134 12.50 13.29 8.90
CA ARG A 134 12.51 12.10 9.77
C ARG A 134 13.05 10.90 9.00
N VAL A 135 13.82 10.06 9.71
CA VAL A 135 14.36 8.83 9.12
C VAL A 135 13.20 7.91 8.72
N PRO A 136 13.14 7.44 7.46
CA PRO A 136 12.09 6.53 7.05
C PRO A 136 12.22 5.19 7.76
N LEU A 137 11.10 4.61 8.19
CA LEU A 137 11.12 3.31 8.87
C LEU A 137 11.50 2.15 7.93
N TRP A 138 11.46 2.35 6.62
CA TRP A 138 12.02 1.40 5.65
C TRP A 138 13.55 1.44 5.57
N ASN A 139 14.21 2.40 6.25
CA ASN A 139 15.66 2.44 6.35
C ASN A 139 16.19 1.15 7.02
N HIS A 140 17.02 0.39 6.29
CA HIS A 140 17.52 -0.90 6.73
C HIS A 140 18.46 -0.78 7.95
N HIS A 141 19.02 0.40 8.22
CA HIS A 141 19.81 0.69 9.42
C HIS A 141 18.98 0.76 10.72
N VAL A 142 17.66 0.90 10.65
CA VAL A 142 16.78 0.87 11.83
C VAL A 142 16.46 -0.58 12.19
N PRO A 143 16.72 -1.09 13.41
CA PRO A 143 16.42 -2.48 13.76
C PRO A 143 14.94 -2.85 13.57
N LEU A 144 14.64 -4.08 13.15
CA LEU A 144 13.25 -4.54 12.91
C LEU A 144 12.32 -4.37 14.13
N LYS A 145 12.87 -4.53 15.35
CA LYS A 145 12.12 -4.36 16.61
C LYS A 145 11.58 -2.92 16.78
N GLU A 146 12.23 -1.96 16.14
CA GLU A 146 11.90 -0.52 16.21
C GLU A 146 10.98 -0.09 15.06
N ARG A 147 10.70 -0.96 14.07
CA ARG A 147 9.84 -0.66 12.90
C ARG A 147 8.40 -1.13 13.12
N ASN A 148 7.80 -0.73 14.24
CA ASN A 148 6.46 -1.18 14.62
C ASN A 148 5.43 -0.03 14.51
N ARG A 149 4.14 -0.35 14.73
CA ARG A 149 3.04 0.63 14.68
C ARG A 149 3.22 1.77 15.69
N GLU A 150 3.85 1.50 16.83
CA GLU A 150 4.15 2.52 17.84
C GLU A 150 5.17 3.53 17.34
N ALA A 151 6.21 3.08 16.62
CA ALA A 151 7.19 3.96 15.99
C ALA A 151 6.54 4.88 14.93
N VAL A 152 5.62 4.34 14.11
CA VAL A 152 4.82 5.14 13.17
C VAL A 152 4.01 6.20 13.89
N SER A 153 3.29 5.81 14.96
CA SER A 153 2.50 6.75 15.78
C SER A 153 3.36 7.85 16.38
N ASN A 154 4.53 7.50 16.91
CA ASN A 154 5.45 8.45 17.52
C ASN A 154 6.05 9.42 16.49
N LEU A 155 6.33 8.97 15.27
CA LEU A 155 6.77 9.85 14.18
C LEU A 155 5.68 10.85 13.80
N TRP A 156 4.43 10.40 13.63
CA TRP A 156 3.30 11.30 13.35
C TRP A 156 3.04 12.29 14.49
N LYS A 157 3.13 11.86 15.76
CA LYS A 157 3.06 12.77 16.91
C LYS A 157 4.13 13.85 16.82
N LYS A 158 5.38 13.50 16.48
CA LYS A 158 6.45 14.48 16.30
C LYS A 158 6.14 15.45 15.17
N VAL A 159 5.54 15.00 14.06
CA VAL A 159 5.14 15.89 12.93
C VAL A 159 4.06 16.85 13.39
N SER A 160 3.00 16.33 14.02
CA SER A 160 1.89 17.12 14.56
C SER A 160 2.37 18.17 15.56
N MET A 161 3.25 17.80 16.49
CA MET A 161 3.86 18.75 17.44
C MET A 161 4.65 19.86 16.75
N ALA A 162 5.41 19.54 15.69
CA ALA A 162 6.22 20.52 14.97
C ALA A 162 5.35 21.52 14.18
N LEU A 163 4.22 21.05 13.63
CA LEU A 163 3.27 21.88 12.88
C LEU A 163 2.21 22.55 13.77
N LYS A 164 2.23 22.28 15.09
CA LYS A 164 1.23 22.75 16.07
C LYS A 164 -0.20 22.32 15.71
N GLY A 165 -0.34 21.08 15.21
CA GLY A 165 -1.60 20.44 14.82
C GLY A 165 -1.48 18.93 14.75
#